data_AF-V9IK23-F1
#
_entry.id   AF-V9IK23-F1
#
_cell.length_a   1.000
_cell.length_b   1.000
_cell.length_c   1.000
_cell.angle_alpha   90.00
_cell.angle_beta   90.00
_cell.angle_gamma   90.00
#
_symmetry.space_group_name_H-M   'P 1'
#
loop_
_entity.id
_entity.type
_entity.pdbx_description
1 polymer ?
#
loop_
_entity_poly.entity_id
_entity_poly.type
_entity_poly.pdbx_seq_one_letter_code
_entity_poly.pdbx_strand_id
1 'polypeptide(L)'
;MSDIAHEAMEALLVLHHPDKIKAWNPEAPINTFWDVSSQVLFSISQKLIQHQIVNYTCILKWLREILICRNAFLAQNKDYANVGSQIAVCKQAHIKLEVVFFMYLWSINMEAVLVSMSCFALLCEEAEIRCGSDEVAVTCLLPNYHLYLELAQASTVLITASGESKLCYHDHNYGRAALQNRIMALLRKIEHCVNGVQPAWEETFRNWEVTSRQLVNYPKSKTEDSQMEFHRSTGKRRASHQNSEHELEEQINEWANMTGFL
;
A
#
# COMPACT_ATOMS: atom_id res chain seq x y z
N MET A 1 1.65 22.68 -11.75
CA MET A 1 1.73 21.33 -12.33
C MET A 1 1.00 20.26 -11.51
N SER A 2 0.88 20.40 -10.17
CA SER A 2 0.07 19.52 -9.31
C SER A 2 -1.40 19.38 -9.74
N ASP A 3 -1.99 20.45 -10.28
CA ASP A 3 -3.39 20.45 -10.76
C ASP A 3 -3.63 19.46 -11.90
N ILE A 4 -2.75 19.44 -12.90
CA ILE A 4 -2.91 18.60 -14.09
C ILE A 4 -2.82 17.11 -13.71
N ALA A 5 -1.93 16.76 -12.78
CA ALA A 5 -1.79 15.39 -12.31
C ALA A 5 -3.05 14.91 -11.56
N HIS A 6 -3.63 15.76 -10.72
CA HIS A 6 -4.85 15.45 -10.01
C HIS A 6 -6.05 15.30 -10.97
N GLU A 7 -6.25 16.26 -11.87
CA GLU A 7 -7.30 16.20 -12.90
C GLU A 7 -7.15 14.95 -13.79
N ALA A 8 -5.92 14.58 -14.15
CA ALA A 8 -5.68 13.35 -14.91
C ALA A 8 -6.03 12.08 -14.13
N MET A 9 -5.80 12.05 -12.82
CA MET A 9 -6.21 10.92 -11.97
C MET A 9 -7.73 10.82 -11.87
N GLU A 10 -8.42 11.93 -11.65
CA GLU A 10 -9.88 11.94 -11.57
C GLU A 10 -10.50 11.54 -12.91
N ALA A 11 -10.00 12.07 -14.02
CA ALA A 11 -10.43 11.66 -15.35
C ALA A 11 -10.20 10.16 -15.58
N LEU A 12 -9.04 9.63 -15.18
CA LEU A 12 -8.73 8.21 -15.31
C LEU A 12 -9.65 7.34 -14.44
N LEU A 13 -10.02 7.80 -13.24
CA LEU A 13 -11.00 7.11 -12.39
C LEU A 13 -12.38 7.09 -13.04
N VAL A 14 -12.84 8.23 -13.58
CA VAL A 14 -14.12 8.30 -14.29
C VAL A 14 -14.14 7.35 -15.49
N LEU A 15 -13.04 7.27 -16.24
CA LEU A 15 -12.92 6.35 -17.37
C LEU A 15 -12.98 4.87 -16.95
N HIS A 16 -12.61 4.54 -15.71
CA HIS A 16 -12.69 3.19 -15.15
C HIS A 16 -14.07 2.81 -14.65
N HIS A 17 -15.07 3.70 -14.63
CA HIS A 17 -16.42 3.28 -14.28
C HIS A 17 -16.94 2.19 -15.24
N PRO A 18 -17.66 1.16 -14.75
CA PRO A 18 -18.08 0.02 -15.58
C PRO A 18 -18.87 0.39 -16.84
N ASP A 19 -19.65 1.48 -16.82
CA ASP A 19 -20.38 1.99 -17.98
C ASP A 19 -19.46 2.61 -19.03
N LYS A 20 -18.33 3.20 -18.61
CA LYS A 20 -17.32 3.79 -19.50
C LYS A 20 -16.39 2.74 -20.10
N ILE A 21 -16.00 1.72 -19.30
CA ILE A 21 -15.15 0.62 -19.78
C ILE A 21 -15.76 -0.08 -21.00
N LYS A 22 -17.09 -0.29 -21.02
CA LYS A 22 -17.80 -0.92 -22.15
C LYS A 22 -17.62 -0.14 -23.47
N ALA A 23 -17.37 1.17 -23.39
CA ALA A 23 -17.16 2.03 -24.55
C ALA A 23 -15.68 2.10 -24.98
N TRP A 24 -14.73 1.57 -24.20
CA TRP A 24 -13.30 1.59 -24.56
C TRP A 24 -13.03 0.84 -25.87
N ASN A 25 -13.64 -0.33 -26.02
CA ASN A 25 -13.58 -1.13 -27.22
C ASN A 25 -14.83 -2.01 -27.35
N PRO A 26 -15.82 -1.61 -28.18
CA PRO A 26 -17.05 -2.37 -28.36
C PRO A 26 -16.84 -3.78 -28.94
N GLU A 27 -15.75 -4.02 -29.67
CA GLU A 27 -15.49 -5.31 -30.33
C GLU A 27 -14.88 -6.34 -29.37
N ALA A 28 -14.06 -5.89 -28.41
CA ALA A 28 -13.38 -6.76 -27.46
C ALA A 28 -13.26 -6.11 -26.06
N PRO A 29 -14.37 -5.80 -25.38
CA PRO A 29 -14.37 -4.98 -24.17
C PRO A 29 -13.59 -5.63 -23.02
N ILE A 30 -13.69 -6.95 -22.85
CA ILE A 30 -13.01 -7.67 -21.76
C ILE A 30 -11.49 -7.72 -21.99
N ASN A 31 -11.05 -8.01 -23.22
CA ASN A 31 -9.62 -8.04 -23.54
C ASN A 31 -8.98 -6.65 -23.38
N THR A 32 -9.63 -5.61 -23.89
CA THR A 32 -9.15 -4.23 -23.73
C THR A 32 -9.16 -3.79 -22.28
N PHE A 33 -10.16 -4.18 -21.50
CA PHE A 33 -10.19 -3.94 -20.06
C PHE A 33 -8.96 -4.53 -19.36
N TRP A 34 -8.66 -5.80 -19.59
CA TRP A 34 -7.53 -6.47 -18.93
C TRP A 34 -6.20 -5.79 -19.27
N ASP A 35 -5.99 -5.41 -20.53
CA ASP A 35 -4.79 -4.70 -20.94
C ASP A 35 -4.69 -3.31 -20.30
N VAL A 36 -5.65 -2.43 -20.59
CA VAL A 36 -5.60 -1.01 -20.16
C VAL A 36 -5.63 -0.88 -18.63
N SER A 37 -6.54 -1.58 -17.96
CA SER A 37 -6.65 -1.50 -16.50
C SER A 37 -5.39 -2.06 -15.82
N SER A 38 -4.83 -3.16 -16.31
CA SER A 38 -3.59 -3.70 -15.72
C SER A 38 -2.37 -2.82 -16.04
N GLN A 39 -2.30 -2.15 -17.19
CA GLN A 39 -1.22 -1.19 -17.47
C GLN A 39 -1.23 -0.01 -16.49
N VAL A 40 -2.41 0.51 -16.17
CA VAL A 40 -2.59 1.59 -15.19
C VAL A 40 -2.12 1.14 -13.81
N LEU A 41 -2.61 -0.01 -13.35
CA LEU A 41 -2.24 -0.59 -12.05
C LEU A 41 -0.74 -0.89 -11.96
N PHE A 42 -0.16 -1.51 -13.00
CA PHE A 42 1.29 -1.77 -13.06
C PHE A 42 2.10 -0.48 -12.94
N SER A 43 1.76 0.54 -13.73
CA SER A 43 2.53 1.78 -13.83
C SER A 43 2.53 2.56 -12.51
N ILE A 44 1.36 2.67 -11.87
CA ILE A 44 1.27 3.41 -10.60
C ILE A 44 1.88 2.62 -9.45
N SER A 45 1.68 1.30 -9.40
CA SER A 45 2.30 0.46 -8.37
C SER A 45 3.82 0.49 -8.45
N GLN A 46 4.39 0.49 -9.66
CA GLN A 46 5.84 0.63 -9.84
C GLN A 46 6.38 1.95 -9.25
N LYS A 47 5.68 3.07 -9.47
CA LYS A 47 6.08 4.37 -8.91
C LYS A 47 5.95 4.42 -7.38
N LEU A 48 4.93 3.77 -6.83
CA LEU A 48 4.73 3.63 -5.38
C LEU A 48 5.86 2.82 -4.73
N ILE A 49 6.27 1.71 -5.35
CA ILE A 49 7.39 0.86 -4.87
C ILE A 49 8.70 1.62 -4.89
N GLN A 50 8.94 2.42 -5.94
CA GLN A 50 10.16 3.22 -6.09
C GLN A 50 10.15 4.50 -5.24
N HIS A 51 9.15 4.71 -4.38
CA HIS A 51 8.98 5.91 -3.57
C HIS A 51 9.03 7.22 -4.39
N GLN A 52 8.58 7.19 -5.65
CA GLN A 52 8.61 8.34 -6.57
C GLN A 52 7.38 9.27 -6.42
N ILE A 53 6.52 8.99 -5.45
CA ILE A 53 5.24 9.68 -5.25
C ILE A 53 5.22 10.25 -3.84
N VAL A 54 5.28 11.57 -3.73
CA VAL A 54 5.27 12.28 -2.44
C VAL A 54 3.90 12.17 -1.76
N ASN A 55 2.81 12.32 -2.52
CA ASN A 55 1.43 12.22 -2.02
C ASN A 55 0.90 10.77 -2.07
N TYR A 56 1.72 9.80 -1.67
CA TYR A 56 1.41 8.37 -1.82
C TYR A 56 0.07 7.97 -1.20
N THR A 57 -0.35 8.56 -0.09
CA THR A 57 -1.65 8.25 0.55
C THR A 57 -2.84 8.61 -0.34
N CYS A 58 -2.79 9.75 -1.05
CA CYS A 58 -3.82 10.11 -2.03
C CYS A 58 -3.83 9.12 -3.20
N ILE A 59 -2.65 8.72 -3.68
CA ILE A 59 -2.53 7.75 -4.77
C ILE A 59 -3.03 6.36 -4.34
N LEU A 60 -2.76 5.91 -3.12
CA LEU A 60 -3.25 4.64 -2.59
C LEU A 60 -4.77 4.62 -2.50
N LYS A 61 -5.40 5.72 -2.06
CA LYS A 61 -6.87 5.85 -2.07
C LYS A 61 -7.41 5.76 -3.48
N TRP A 62 -6.83 6.51 -4.41
CA TRP A 62 -7.22 6.46 -5.81
C TRP A 62 -7.04 5.05 -6.40
N LEU A 63 -5.94 4.37 -6.10
CA LEU A 63 -5.67 2.99 -6.50
C LEU A 63 -6.75 2.03 -6.00
N ARG A 64 -7.19 2.21 -4.75
CA ARG A 64 -8.31 1.46 -4.17
C ARG A 64 -9.61 1.70 -4.95
N GLU A 65 -9.93 2.94 -5.31
CA GLU A 65 -11.13 3.26 -6.10
C GLU A 65 -11.07 2.65 -7.52
N ILE A 66 -9.88 2.61 -8.14
CA ILE A 66 -9.67 1.90 -9.41
C ILE A 66 -9.94 0.40 -9.26
N LEU A 67 -9.47 -0.22 -8.17
CA LEU A 67 -9.74 -1.65 -7.88
C LEU A 67 -11.23 -1.91 -7.63
N ILE A 68 -11.95 -1.01 -6.94
CA ILE A 68 -13.40 -1.10 -6.79
C ILE A 68 -14.10 -1.06 -8.15
N CYS A 69 -13.71 -0.13 -9.02
CA CYS A 69 -14.25 -0.04 -10.38
C CYS A 69 -13.97 -1.32 -11.19
N ARG A 70 -12.76 -1.86 -11.06
CA ARG A 70 -12.30 -3.10 -11.69
C ARG A 70 -13.17 -4.29 -11.27
N ASN A 71 -13.37 -4.49 -9.96
CA ASN A 71 -14.20 -5.57 -9.43
C ASN A 71 -15.67 -5.38 -9.84
N ALA A 72 -16.19 -4.16 -9.79
CA ALA A 72 -17.56 -3.88 -10.24
C ALA A 72 -17.78 -4.21 -11.72
N PHE A 73 -16.81 -3.93 -12.59
CA PHE A 73 -16.88 -4.30 -14.00
C PHE A 73 -16.78 -5.82 -14.18
N LEU A 74 -15.88 -6.50 -13.48
CA LEU A 74 -15.74 -7.95 -13.56
C LEU A 74 -16.99 -8.68 -13.05
N ALA A 75 -17.59 -8.22 -11.96
CA ALA A 75 -18.82 -8.80 -11.41
C ALA A 75 -19.99 -8.72 -12.42
N GLN A 76 -20.10 -7.61 -13.17
CA GLN A 76 -21.11 -7.46 -14.24
C GLN A 76 -20.86 -8.37 -15.45
N ASN A 77 -19.63 -8.88 -15.61
CA ASN A 77 -19.21 -9.68 -16.76
C ASN A 77 -18.59 -11.02 -16.33
N LYS A 78 -19.05 -11.56 -15.19
CA LYS A 78 -18.41 -12.70 -14.50
C LYS A 78 -18.17 -13.91 -15.41
N ASP A 79 -19.09 -14.21 -16.32
CA ASP A 79 -19.02 -15.36 -17.23
C ASP A 79 -17.86 -15.24 -18.24
N TYR A 80 -17.36 -14.02 -18.46
CA TYR A 80 -16.25 -13.70 -19.35
C TYR A 80 -15.03 -13.19 -18.59
N ALA A 81 -15.06 -13.13 -17.25
CA ALA A 81 -14.01 -12.49 -16.45
C ALA A 81 -12.60 -13.00 -16.79
N ASN A 82 -12.43 -14.28 -17.12
CA ASN A 82 -11.11 -14.84 -17.41
C ASN A 82 -10.63 -14.63 -18.87
N VAL A 83 -11.49 -14.18 -19.79
CA VAL A 83 -11.12 -13.99 -21.21
C VAL A 83 -10.03 -12.94 -21.33
N GLY A 84 -8.87 -13.29 -21.90
CA GLY A 84 -7.76 -12.35 -22.09
C GLY A 84 -6.97 -12.00 -20.82
N SER A 85 -7.32 -12.56 -19.66
CA SER A 85 -6.68 -12.25 -18.37
C SER A 85 -5.25 -12.79 -18.20
N GLN A 86 -4.80 -13.65 -19.12
CA GLN A 86 -3.50 -14.35 -19.04
C GLN A 86 -2.35 -13.59 -19.72
N ILE A 87 -2.58 -12.33 -20.14
CA ILE A 87 -1.53 -11.49 -20.70
C ILE A 87 -0.51 -11.11 -19.62
N ALA A 88 0.75 -10.92 -20.04
CA ALA A 88 1.86 -10.70 -19.11
C ALA A 88 1.64 -9.50 -18.18
N VAL A 89 1.05 -8.41 -18.69
CA VAL A 89 0.79 -7.20 -17.89
C VAL A 89 -0.19 -7.46 -16.75
N CYS A 90 -1.19 -8.33 -16.91
CA CYS A 90 -2.12 -8.65 -15.83
C CYS A 90 -1.40 -9.31 -14.65
N LYS A 91 -0.53 -10.29 -14.95
CA LYS A 91 0.28 -10.96 -13.94
C LYS A 91 1.24 -9.98 -13.25
N GLN A 92 1.91 -9.12 -14.03
CA GLN A 92 2.84 -8.13 -13.47
C GLN A 92 2.13 -7.08 -12.62
N ALA A 93 0.96 -6.59 -13.04
CA ALA A 93 0.15 -5.66 -12.28
C ALA A 93 -0.27 -6.27 -10.92
N HIS A 94 -0.74 -7.51 -10.92
CA HIS A 94 -1.11 -8.22 -9.69
C HIS A 94 0.07 -8.35 -8.73
N ILE A 95 1.23 -8.82 -9.22
CA ILE A 95 2.45 -8.92 -8.42
C ILE A 95 2.82 -7.55 -7.83
N LYS A 96 2.78 -6.49 -8.63
CA LYS A 96 3.12 -5.13 -8.16
C LYS A 96 2.11 -4.59 -7.14
N LEU A 97 0.84 -4.93 -7.25
CA LEU A 97 -0.17 -4.56 -6.26
C LEU A 97 0.10 -5.23 -4.91
N GLU A 98 0.36 -6.54 -4.91
CA GLU A 98 0.78 -7.24 -3.68
C GLU A 98 2.01 -6.59 -3.05
N VAL A 99 3.04 -6.28 -3.85
CA VAL A 99 4.25 -5.58 -3.35
C VAL A 99 3.92 -4.25 -2.69
N VAL A 100 3.12 -3.41 -3.35
CA VAL A 100 2.67 -2.13 -2.79
C VAL A 100 1.94 -2.36 -1.46
N PHE A 101 0.94 -3.23 -1.43
CA PHE A 101 0.11 -3.38 -0.24
C PHE A 101 0.89 -3.94 0.94
N PHE A 102 1.81 -4.88 0.72
CA PHE A 102 2.72 -5.34 1.78
C PHE A 102 3.65 -4.23 2.27
N MET A 103 4.26 -3.45 1.36
CA MET A 103 5.14 -2.36 1.76
C MET A 103 4.42 -1.31 2.62
N TYR A 104 3.20 -0.92 2.24
CA TYR A 104 2.48 0.10 3.00
C TYR A 104 1.83 -0.41 4.30
N LEU A 105 1.94 -1.70 4.64
CA LEU A 105 1.57 -2.19 5.98
C LEU A 105 2.51 -1.70 7.08
N TRP A 106 3.80 -1.49 6.78
CA TRP A 106 4.78 -0.98 7.75
C TRP A 106 4.89 0.56 7.77
N SER A 107 4.11 1.26 6.94
CA SER A 107 4.05 2.73 6.91
C SER A 107 3.69 3.32 8.28
N ILE A 108 4.35 4.43 8.63
CA ILE A 108 3.97 5.21 9.81
C ILE A 108 2.63 5.94 9.65
N ASN A 109 2.23 6.24 8.41
CA ASN A 109 0.93 6.81 8.11
C ASN A 109 -0.16 5.73 8.21
N MET A 110 -0.96 5.80 9.28
CA MET A 110 -2.05 4.86 9.55
C MET A 110 -3.10 4.81 8.45
N GLU A 111 -3.36 5.93 7.76
CA GLU A 111 -4.30 5.93 6.64
C GLU A 111 -3.80 5.09 5.48
N ALA A 112 -2.49 5.14 5.17
CA ALA A 112 -1.89 4.30 4.14
C ALA A 112 -1.96 2.80 4.51
N VAL A 113 -1.78 2.47 5.80
CA VAL A 113 -1.94 1.11 6.31
C VAL A 113 -3.37 0.62 6.09
N LEU A 114 -4.37 1.39 6.52
CA LEU A 114 -5.79 1.02 6.40
C LEU A 114 -6.24 0.89 4.94
N VAL A 115 -5.79 1.79 4.07
CA VAL A 115 -6.09 1.70 2.63
C VAL A 115 -5.46 0.43 2.04
N SER A 116 -4.24 0.08 2.42
CA SER A 116 -3.57 -1.14 1.94
C SER A 116 -4.28 -2.41 2.40
N MET A 117 -4.72 -2.46 3.66
CA MET A 117 -5.55 -3.55 4.20
C MET A 117 -6.86 -3.68 3.42
N SER A 118 -7.52 -2.57 3.12
CA SER A 118 -8.74 -2.58 2.29
C SER A 118 -8.47 -3.08 0.86
N CYS A 119 -7.29 -2.84 0.31
CA CYS A 119 -6.96 -3.33 -1.03
C CYS A 119 -6.70 -4.84 -1.06
N PHE A 120 -6.23 -5.45 0.03
CA PHE A 120 -6.18 -6.92 0.13
C PHE A 120 -7.56 -7.56 -0.01
N ALA A 121 -8.60 -6.96 0.59
CA ALA A 121 -9.98 -7.44 0.37
C ALA A 121 -10.41 -7.35 -1.09
N LEU A 122 -10.00 -6.30 -1.82
CA LEU A 122 -10.33 -6.15 -3.24
C LEU A 122 -9.59 -7.17 -4.12
N LEU A 123 -8.38 -7.58 -3.76
CA LEU A 123 -7.70 -8.70 -4.43
C LEU A 123 -8.44 -10.02 -4.20
N CYS A 124 -8.91 -10.27 -2.97
CA CYS A 124 -9.72 -11.43 -2.65
C CYS A 124 -11.04 -11.44 -3.43
N GLU A 125 -11.75 -10.30 -3.48
CA GLU A 125 -13.00 -10.15 -4.25
C GLU A 125 -12.76 -10.39 -5.75
N GLU A 126 -11.66 -9.86 -6.34
CA GLU A 126 -11.32 -10.15 -7.74
C GLU A 126 -11.16 -11.67 -7.96
N ALA A 127 -10.45 -12.35 -7.05
CA ALA A 127 -10.23 -13.79 -7.14
C ALA A 127 -11.55 -14.57 -7.05
N GLU A 128 -12.43 -14.22 -6.13
CA GLU A 128 -13.77 -14.82 -5.99
C GLU A 128 -14.63 -14.59 -7.24
N ILE A 129 -14.65 -13.39 -7.81
CA ILE A 129 -15.42 -13.10 -9.03
C ILE A 129 -14.94 -13.98 -10.19
N ARG A 130 -13.64 -14.21 -10.28
CA ARG A 130 -13.01 -14.96 -11.39
C ARG A 130 -13.11 -16.48 -11.24
N CYS A 131 -13.11 -16.99 -10.02
CA CYS A 131 -13.04 -18.41 -9.71
C CYS A 131 -14.38 -18.99 -9.21
N GLY A 132 -15.33 -18.13 -8.83
CA GLY A 132 -16.60 -18.56 -8.24
C GLY A 132 -16.42 -19.17 -6.85
N SER A 133 -17.28 -20.13 -6.49
CA SER A 133 -17.24 -20.82 -5.19
C SER A 133 -16.19 -21.94 -5.11
N ASP A 134 -15.28 -22.04 -6.07
CA ASP A 134 -14.19 -23.03 -6.08
C ASP A 134 -12.99 -22.49 -5.30
N GLU A 135 -12.86 -22.91 -4.05
CA GLU A 135 -11.77 -22.53 -3.16
C GLU A 135 -10.39 -22.93 -3.69
N VAL A 136 -10.30 -24.05 -4.41
CA VAL A 136 -9.03 -24.50 -5.01
C VAL A 136 -8.65 -23.54 -6.14
N ALA A 137 -9.59 -23.15 -6.99
CA ALA A 137 -9.32 -22.17 -8.04
C ALA A 137 -8.94 -20.80 -7.47
N VAL A 138 -9.62 -20.33 -6.41
CA VAL A 138 -9.29 -19.07 -5.73
C VAL A 138 -7.86 -19.11 -5.18
N THR A 139 -7.49 -20.17 -4.47
CA THR A 139 -6.15 -20.32 -3.89
C THR A 139 -5.07 -20.58 -4.95
N CYS A 140 -5.39 -21.18 -6.09
CA CYS A 140 -4.47 -21.24 -7.23
C CYS A 140 -4.18 -19.84 -7.82
N LEU A 141 -5.19 -18.98 -7.90
CA LEU A 141 -5.04 -17.61 -8.40
C LEU A 141 -4.37 -16.70 -7.36
N LEU A 142 -4.73 -16.85 -6.09
CA LEU A 142 -4.29 -16.04 -4.97
C LEU A 142 -3.84 -16.93 -3.79
N PRO A 143 -2.60 -17.45 -3.81
CA PRO A 143 -2.13 -18.46 -2.83
C PRO A 143 -2.29 -18.09 -1.36
N ASN A 144 -2.12 -16.80 -1.02
CA ASN A 144 -2.28 -16.32 0.35
C ASN A 144 -3.68 -15.71 0.63
N TYR A 145 -4.71 -16.12 -0.12
CA TYR A 145 -6.09 -15.60 -0.03
C TYR A 145 -6.62 -15.47 1.41
N HIS A 146 -6.50 -16.53 2.22
CA HIS A 146 -6.98 -16.53 3.60
C HIS A 146 -6.26 -15.52 4.49
N LEU A 147 -4.94 -15.38 4.30
CA LEU A 147 -4.16 -14.36 5.00
C LEU A 147 -4.61 -12.95 4.60
N TYR A 148 -4.90 -12.73 3.33
CA TYR A 148 -5.31 -11.42 2.82
C TYR A 148 -6.68 -11.02 3.37
N LEU A 149 -7.59 -11.97 3.56
CA LEU A 149 -8.84 -11.75 4.30
C LEU A 149 -8.59 -11.40 5.77
N GLU A 150 -7.73 -12.14 6.48
CA GLU A 150 -7.38 -11.82 7.87
C GLU A 150 -6.74 -10.42 8.00
N LEU A 151 -5.85 -10.06 7.06
CA LEU A 151 -5.25 -8.74 6.99
C LEU A 151 -6.32 -7.67 6.77
N ALA A 152 -7.21 -7.83 5.80
CA ALA A 152 -8.27 -6.85 5.55
C ALA A 152 -9.17 -6.62 6.78
N GLN A 153 -9.50 -7.70 7.51
CA GLN A 153 -10.36 -7.66 8.69
C GLN A 153 -9.67 -7.15 9.95
N ALA A 154 -8.33 -7.15 10.02
CA ALA A 154 -7.60 -6.74 11.22
C ALA A 154 -7.82 -5.26 11.61
N SER A 155 -8.29 -4.42 10.68
CA SER A 155 -8.61 -3.00 10.93
C SER A 155 -9.83 -2.81 11.84
N THR A 156 -10.72 -3.82 11.93
CA THR A 156 -11.91 -3.79 12.80
C THR A 156 -11.58 -3.66 14.29
N VAL A 157 -10.36 -4.04 14.69
CA VAL A 157 -9.83 -3.88 16.06
C VAL A 157 -9.77 -2.40 16.48
N LEU A 158 -9.57 -1.46 15.54
CA LEU A 158 -9.60 -0.03 15.84
C LEU A 158 -11.01 0.50 16.11
N ILE A 159 -12.02 -0.07 15.43
CA ILE A 159 -13.41 0.38 15.52
C ILE A 159 -13.99 0.03 16.89
N THR A 160 -13.69 -1.16 17.42
CA THR A 160 -14.18 -1.60 18.74
C THR A 160 -13.52 -0.88 19.90
N ALA A 161 -12.28 -0.39 19.74
CA ALA A 161 -11.59 0.45 20.73
C ALA A 161 -12.14 1.89 20.78
N SER A 162 -12.75 2.37 19.69
CA SER A 162 -13.28 3.74 19.59
C SER A 162 -14.70 3.92 20.18
N GLY A 163 -15.29 2.87 20.74
CA GLY A 163 -16.56 2.95 21.47
C GLY A 163 -16.40 3.67 22.82
N GLU A 164 -16.83 4.93 22.87
CA GLU A 164 -17.22 5.67 24.09
C GLU A 164 -16.14 6.26 25.02
N SER A 165 -14.97 6.73 24.56
CA SER A 165 -14.09 7.52 25.46
C SER A 165 -13.51 8.81 24.87
N LYS A 166 -13.81 9.94 25.55
CA LYS A 166 -13.40 11.32 25.24
C LYS A 166 -11.95 11.66 25.67
N LEU A 167 -11.00 10.71 25.62
CA LEU A 167 -9.57 10.97 25.88
C LEU A 167 -8.73 10.78 24.61
N CYS A 168 -8.81 11.76 23.71
CA CYS A 168 -8.52 11.63 22.27
C CYS A 168 -7.05 11.62 21.80
N TYR A 169 -6.06 11.25 22.61
CA TYR A 169 -4.67 11.13 22.10
C TYR A 169 -3.94 9.88 22.59
N HIS A 170 -4.11 9.50 23.86
CA HIS A 170 -3.45 8.31 24.41
C HIS A 170 -4.05 7.00 23.85
N ASP A 171 -5.34 7.02 23.52
CA ASP A 171 -6.08 5.90 22.94
C ASP A 171 -5.71 5.66 21.46
N HIS A 172 -5.41 6.74 20.73
CA HIS A 172 -5.05 6.66 19.31
C HIS A 172 -3.72 5.96 19.07
N ASN A 173 -2.71 6.25 19.91
CA ASN A 173 -1.41 5.58 19.84
C ASN A 173 -1.50 4.11 20.25
N TYR A 174 -2.35 3.79 21.23
CA TYR A 174 -2.59 2.42 21.67
C TYR A 174 -3.24 1.57 20.58
N GLY A 175 -4.28 2.10 19.91
CA GLY A 175 -4.92 1.44 18.76
C GLY A 175 -3.93 1.19 17.61
N ARG A 176 -3.10 2.17 17.27
CA ARG A 176 -2.07 2.04 16.23
C ARG A 176 -1.05 0.94 16.53
N ALA A 177 -0.52 0.91 17.76
CA ALA A 177 0.44 -0.13 18.17
C ALA A 177 -0.20 -1.53 18.20
N ALA A 178 -1.44 -1.65 18.69
CA ALA A 178 -2.18 -2.91 18.69
C ALA A 178 -2.43 -3.42 17.25
N LEU A 179 -2.82 -2.53 16.34
CA LEU A 179 -2.99 -2.88 14.93
C LEU A 179 -1.66 -3.34 14.30
N GLN A 180 -0.57 -2.60 14.52
CA GLN A 180 0.75 -3.00 14.01
C GLN A 180 1.17 -4.37 14.56
N ASN A 181 1.01 -4.62 15.86
CA ASN A 181 1.26 -5.94 16.44
C ASN A 181 0.44 -7.05 15.78
N ARG A 182 -0.84 -6.80 15.48
CA ARG A 182 -1.69 -7.76 14.77
C ARG A 182 -1.22 -7.99 13.34
N ILE A 183 -0.85 -6.94 12.61
CA ILE A 183 -0.27 -7.02 11.26
C ILE A 183 1.01 -7.88 11.29
N MET A 184 1.95 -7.58 12.18
CA MET A 184 3.19 -8.34 12.32
C MET A 184 2.94 -9.82 12.65
N ALA A 185 1.94 -10.12 13.50
CA ALA A 185 1.57 -11.50 13.79
C ALA A 185 1.00 -12.23 12.56
N LEU A 186 0.26 -11.51 11.69
CA LEU A 186 -0.28 -12.05 10.45
C LEU A 186 0.79 -12.28 9.39
N LEU A 187 1.73 -11.34 9.22
CA LEU A 187 2.82 -11.47 8.25
C LEU A 187 3.70 -12.71 8.51
N ARG A 188 3.85 -13.13 9.78
CA ARG A 188 4.54 -14.38 10.14
C ARG A 188 3.79 -15.65 9.75
N LYS A 189 2.52 -15.56 9.36
CA LYS A 189 1.71 -16.69 8.87
C LYS A 189 1.75 -16.84 7.34
N ILE A 190 2.55 -16.06 6.63
CA ILE A 190 2.68 -16.23 5.17
C ILE A 190 3.24 -17.62 4.88
N GLU A 191 2.46 -18.43 4.16
CA GLU A 191 2.84 -19.81 3.81
C GLU A 191 3.48 -19.87 2.42
N HIS A 192 3.02 -19.03 1.50
CA HIS A 192 3.45 -19.06 0.10
C HIS A 192 4.25 -17.82 -0.28
N CYS A 193 5.58 -17.94 -0.33
CA CYS A 193 6.49 -16.88 -0.78
C CYS A 193 6.56 -16.80 -2.32
N VAL A 194 5.40 -16.58 -2.95
CA VAL A 194 5.25 -16.48 -4.41
C VAL A 194 4.66 -15.13 -4.80
N ASN A 195 4.64 -14.85 -6.10
CA ASN A 195 4.10 -13.62 -6.68
C ASN A 195 4.71 -12.37 -6.03
N GLY A 196 3.91 -11.49 -5.43
CA GLY A 196 4.35 -10.24 -4.83
C GLY A 196 4.98 -10.38 -3.45
N VAL A 197 4.81 -11.51 -2.75
CA VAL A 197 5.34 -11.69 -1.39
C VAL A 197 6.87 -11.60 -1.36
N GLN A 198 7.54 -12.44 -2.16
CA GLN A 198 9.00 -12.48 -2.23
C GLN A 198 9.61 -11.12 -2.60
N PRO A 199 9.19 -10.45 -3.70
CA PRO A 199 9.75 -9.14 -4.04
C PRO A 199 9.38 -8.04 -3.03
N ALA A 200 8.26 -8.14 -2.31
CA ALA A 200 7.92 -7.21 -1.23
C ALA A 200 8.86 -7.36 -0.04
N TRP A 201 9.20 -8.60 0.32
CA TRP A 201 10.19 -8.87 1.36
C TRP A 201 11.55 -8.32 0.94
N GLU A 202 11.98 -8.55 -0.31
CA GLU A 202 13.24 -8.04 -0.83
C GLU A 202 13.31 -6.51 -0.83
N GLU A 203 12.24 -5.81 -1.21
CA GLU A 203 12.18 -4.34 -1.13
C GLU A 203 12.17 -3.84 0.30
N THR A 204 11.42 -4.51 1.18
CA THR A 204 11.39 -4.19 2.61
C THR A 204 12.77 -4.37 3.23
N PHE A 205 13.49 -5.42 2.86
CA PHE A 205 14.86 -5.67 3.32
C PHE A 205 15.82 -4.58 2.84
N ARG A 206 15.75 -4.20 1.56
CA ARG A 206 16.55 -3.09 1.01
C ARG A 206 16.31 -1.79 1.76
N ASN A 207 15.04 -1.42 1.97
CA ASN A 207 14.67 -0.21 2.71
C ASN A 207 15.16 -0.27 4.16
N TRP A 208 14.95 -1.40 4.84
CA TRP A 208 15.42 -1.61 6.21
C TRP A 208 16.94 -1.50 6.32
N GLU A 209 17.69 -2.03 5.36
CA GLU A 209 19.16 -1.98 5.34
C GLU A 209 19.67 -0.54 5.14
N VAL A 210 19.05 0.22 4.22
CA VAL A 210 19.34 1.64 4.00
C VAL A 210 19.08 2.45 5.28
N THR A 211 17.90 2.30 5.88
CA THR A 211 17.54 3.01 7.12
C THR A 211 18.43 2.61 8.29
N SER A 212 18.80 1.32 8.40
CA SER A 212 19.73 0.83 9.43
C SER A 212 21.10 1.52 9.33
N ARG A 213 21.66 1.65 8.12
CA ARG A 213 22.93 2.36 7.89
C ARG A 213 22.83 3.84 8.27
N GLN A 214 21.70 4.48 7.98
CA GLN A 214 21.47 5.88 8.34
C GLN A 214 21.40 6.06 9.86
N LEU A 215 20.65 5.19 10.56
CA LEU A 215 20.49 5.22 12.02
C LEU A 215 21.81 4.96 12.76
N VAL A 216 22.63 4.00 12.31
CA VAL A 216 23.95 3.70 12.91
C VAL A 216 24.92 4.88 12.80
N ASN A 217 24.81 5.66 11.72
CA ASN A 217 25.66 6.83 11.48
C ASN A 217 25.12 8.11 12.13
N TYR A 218 23.99 8.07 12.83
CA TYR A 218 23.44 9.22 13.55
C TYR A 218 24.17 9.44 14.89
N PRO A 219 24.57 10.68 15.27
CA PRO A 219 24.45 11.95 14.57
C PRO A 219 25.70 12.32 13.76
N LYS A 220 26.63 11.38 13.52
CA LYS A 220 27.97 11.67 12.98
C LYS A 220 27.94 12.50 11.69
N SER A 221 26.92 12.32 10.85
CA SER A 221 26.70 13.12 9.63
C SER A 221 26.39 14.61 9.86
N LYS A 222 25.80 15.01 10.99
CA LYS A 222 25.52 16.44 11.29
C LYS A 222 26.74 17.21 11.80
N THR A 223 27.81 16.49 12.17
CA THR A 223 28.98 17.11 12.81
C THR A 223 30.00 17.62 11.79
N GLU A 224 30.02 17.07 10.58
CA GLU A 224 30.98 17.48 9.53
C GLU A 224 30.60 18.81 8.85
N ASP A 225 29.31 19.13 8.72
CA ASP A 225 28.86 20.43 8.19
C ASP A 225 28.85 21.57 9.22
N SER A 226 29.06 21.26 10.51
CA SER A 226 28.96 22.25 11.61
C SER A 226 30.30 22.90 11.98
N GLN A 227 31.40 22.60 11.29
CA GLN A 227 32.73 23.19 11.59
C GLN A 227 33.03 24.51 10.86
N MET A 228 32.10 25.05 10.06
CA MET A 228 32.24 26.37 9.44
C MET A 228 31.17 27.35 9.93
N GLU A 229 31.08 27.63 11.24
CA GLU A 229 30.52 28.91 11.71
C GLU A 229 30.75 29.10 13.23
N PHE A 230 32.02 29.32 13.58
CA PHE A 230 32.30 30.15 14.74
C PHE A 230 31.91 31.57 14.37
N HIS A 231 30.80 32.10 14.88
CA HIS A 231 30.64 33.46 15.44
C HIS A 231 29.15 33.80 15.69
N ARG A 232 28.83 34.09 16.97
CA ARG A 232 27.70 34.91 17.46
C ARG A 232 26.27 34.50 17.10
N SER A 233 25.56 33.91 18.07
CA SER A 233 24.32 34.50 18.63
C SER A 233 23.69 33.58 19.68
N THR A 234 23.58 34.09 20.89
CA THR A 234 22.75 33.57 21.97
C THR A 234 21.29 33.96 21.69
N GLY A 235 20.45 32.99 21.31
CA GLY A 235 19.01 33.20 21.27
C GLY A 235 18.26 32.26 20.31
N LYS A 236 17.42 31.38 20.88
CA LYS A 236 16.41 30.52 20.23
C LYS A 236 16.93 29.37 19.34
N ARG A 237 17.33 28.25 19.97
CA ARG A 237 17.56 26.93 19.32
C ARG A 237 16.62 25.81 19.81
N ARG A 238 15.41 26.12 20.30
CA ARG A 238 14.49 25.07 20.81
C ARG A 238 13.58 24.45 19.75
N ALA A 239 13.16 25.20 18.73
CA ALA A 239 12.21 24.69 17.73
C ALA A 239 12.84 23.73 16.70
N SER A 240 14.09 23.97 16.28
CA SER A 240 14.76 23.12 15.28
C SER A 240 15.20 21.75 15.84
N HIS A 241 15.54 21.67 17.13
CA HIS A 241 15.89 20.40 17.78
C HIS A 241 14.67 19.49 17.94
N GLN A 242 13.52 20.03 18.35
CA GLN A 242 12.28 19.26 18.49
C GLN A 242 11.80 18.67 17.16
N ASN A 243 11.93 19.41 16.05
CA ASN A 243 11.57 18.89 14.72
C ASN A 243 12.49 17.71 14.31
N SER A 244 13.79 17.81 14.60
CA SER A 244 14.74 16.74 14.26
C SER A 244 14.61 15.49 15.13
N GLU A 245 14.11 15.62 16.36
CA GLU A 245 13.84 14.49 17.25
C GLU A 245 12.59 13.74 16.80
N HIS A 246 11.53 14.46 16.41
CA HIS A 246 10.31 13.87 15.87
C HIS A 246 10.56 13.12 14.55
N GLU A 247 11.32 13.71 13.61
CA GLU A 247 11.71 13.03 12.36
C GLU A 247 12.51 11.75 12.62
N LEU A 248 13.41 11.75 13.61
CA LEU A 248 14.16 10.57 14.00
C LEU A 248 13.26 9.48 14.62
N GLU A 249 12.32 9.87 15.46
CA GLU A 249 11.34 8.95 16.06
C GLU A 249 10.46 8.30 14.98
N GLU A 250 10.02 9.07 13.99
CA GLU A 250 9.29 8.55 12.83
C GLU A 250 10.12 7.52 12.03
N GLN A 251 11.39 7.82 11.75
CA GLN A 251 12.29 6.89 11.07
C GLN A 251 12.54 5.61 11.85
N ILE A 252 12.69 5.70 13.18
CA ILE A 252 12.85 4.53 14.05
C ILE A 252 11.58 3.69 14.06
N ASN A 253 10.40 4.32 14.12
CA ASN A 253 9.12 3.63 14.10
C ASN A 253 8.88 2.88 12.78
N GLU A 254 9.16 3.53 11.64
CA GLU A 254 9.07 2.89 10.32
C GLU A 254 10.07 1.72 10.21
N TRP A 255 11.31 1.94 10.64
CA TRP A 255 12.34 0.91 10.71
C TRP A 255 11.90 -0.30 11.54
N ALA A 256 11.31 -0.07 12.72
CA ALA A 256 10.81 -1.12 13.59
C ALA A 256 9.65 -1.89 12.93
N ASN A 257 8.71 -1.19 12.29
CA ASN A 257 7.59 -1.84 11.60
C ASN A 257 8.07 -2.77 10.47
N MET A 258 9.12 -2.40 9.72
CA MET A 258 9.69 -3.25 8.66
C MET A 258 10.17 -4.61 9.20
N THR A 259 10.70 -4.66 10.42
CA THR A 259 11.12 -5.93 11.07
C THR A 259 9.97 -6.89 11.33
N GLY A 260 8.72 -6.41 11.28
CA GLY A 260 7.55 -7.26 11.37
C GLY A 260 7.32 -8.13 10.14
N PHE A 261 7.82 -7.71 8.98
CA PHE A 261 7.73 -8.45 7.73
C PHE A 261 9.00 -9.24 7.41
N LEU A 262 10.15 -8.79 7.92
CA LEU A 262 11.45 -9.45 7.73
C LEU A 262 11.62 -10.69 8.61
#